data_AF-A0A1Q5FGH7-F1
#
_entry.id   AF-A0A1Q5FGH7-F1
#
_cell.length_a   1.000
_cell.length_b   1.000
_cell.length_c   1.000
_cell.angle_alpha   90.00
_cell.angle_beta   90.00
_cell.angle_gamma   90.00
#
_symmetry.space_group_name_H-M   'P 1'
#
loop_
_entity.id
_entity.type
_entity.pdbx_description
1 polymer ?
#
loop_
_entity_poly.entity_id
_entity_poly.type
_entity_poly.pdbx_seq_one_letter_code
_entity_poly.pdbx_strand_id
1 'polypeptide(L)'
;MSDTAPAAAPWEAPLPDEEQRLVDTVAAHPTLDNVGALADLLAQLPPQMSLWLDEHHREDREHRLQQQVLAVTPRIIGVHSSEGPAGPTMEAALELGMVHIPCNSSPDERAALAVRRDLLPSDIYARAEQRIESGQFPAGLGSLASLLREIAGHVVAATEWMDRDHPDAEALHAEADQINQAGIRLGELAKTIKQEDCG
;
A
#
# COMPACT_ATOMS: atom_id res chain seq x y z
N MET A 1 13.14 -29.95 -38.75
CA MET A 1 12.21 -28.85 -38.44
C MET A 1 12.51 -28.46 -37.02
N SER A 2 13.28 -27.39 -36.83
CA SER A 2 13.59 -26.86 -35.50
C SER A 2 12.99 -25.48 -35.44
N ASP A 3 11.84 -25.37 -34.79
CA ASP A 3 11.24 -24.10 -34.38
C ASP A 3 12.22 -23.40 -33.44
N THR A 4 12.81 -22.32 -33.92
CA THR A 4 13.53 -21.38 -33.07
C THR A 4 12.57 -20.24 -32.82
N ALA A 5 11.84 -20.30 -31.71
CA ALA A 5 11.08 -19.15 -31.22
C ALA A 5 12.07 -17.98 -31.04
N PRO A 6 11.77 -16.77 -31.54
CA PRO A 6 12.63 -15.62 -31.29
C PRO A 6 12.63 -15.33 -29.78
N ALA A 7 13.85 -15.20 -29.24
CA ALA A 7 14.06 -14.74 -27.87
C ALA A 7 13.31 -13.42 -27.66
N ALA A 8 12.55 -13.33 -26.58
CA ALA A 8 11.86 -12.10 -26.18
C ALA A 8 12.88 -10.97 -26.07
N ALA A 9 12.66 -9.88 -26.81
CA ALA A 9 13.51 -8.71 -26.74
C ALA A 9 13.44 -8.10 -25.33
N PRO A 10 14.57 -7.64 -24.76
CA PRO A 10 14.57 -6.82 -23.55
C PRO A 10 13.71 -5.58 -23.83
N TRP A 11 12.76 -5.29 -22.95
CA TRP A 11 11.90 -4.12 -23.09
C TRP A 11 12.78 -2.86 -22.92
N GLU A 12 12.73 -1.96 -23.89
CA GLU A 12 13.29 -0.62 -23.76
C GLU A 12 12.25 0.25 -23.05
N ALA A 13 12.69 1.19 -22.20
CA ALA A 13 11.80 2.11 -21.53
C ALA A 13 10.89 2.83 -22.56
N PRO A 14 9.57 2.95 -22.29
CA PRO A 14 8.65 3.60 -23.23
C PRO A 14 9.13 5.00 -23.56
N LEU A 15 9.02 5.39 -24.84
CA LEU A 15 9.26 6.79 -25.22
C LEU A 15 8.25 7.69 -24.47
N PRO A 16 8.57 8.97 -24.19
CA PRO A 16 7.71 9.86 -23.39
C PRO A 16 6.24 9.94 -23.86
N ASP A 17 6.01 9.83 -25.17
CA ASP A 17 4.67 9.83 -25.77
C ASP A 17 3.88 8.53 -25.49
N GLU A 18 4.59 7.42 -25.29
CA GLU A 18 4.01 6.12 -24.96
C GLU A 18 3.64 6.04 -23.48
N GLU A 19 4.46 6.61 -22.59
CA GLU A 19 4.14 6.73 -21.16
C GLU A 19 2.86 7.56 -20.94
N GLN A 20 2.74 8.70 -21.61
CA GLN A 20 1.54 9.54 -21.54
C GLN A 20 0.30 8.79 -22.03
N ARG A 21 0.42 8.04 -23.12
CA ARG A 21 -0.68 7.22 -23.65
C ARG A 21 -1.13 6.16 -22.64
N LEU A 22 -0.19 5.49 -21.96
CA LEU A 22 -0.52 4.50 -20.92
C LEU A 22 -1.27 5.14 -19.75
N VAL A 23 -0.81 6.30 -19.29
CA VAL A 23 -1.47 7.08 -18.25
C VAL A 23 -2.89 7.46 -18.67
N ASP A 24 -3.09 7.92 -19.90
CA ASP A 24 -4.41 8.31 -20.43
C ASP A 24 -5.35 7.10 -20.53
N THR A 25 -4.85 5.95 -20.98
CA THR A 25 -5.60 4.70 -21.05
C THR A 25 -6.05 4.22 -19.67
N VAL A 26 -5.18 4.28 -18.66
CA VAL A 26 -5.53 3.94 -17.28
C VAL A 26 -6.50 4.97 -16.68
N ALA A 27 -6.30 6.26 -16.95
CA ALA A 27 -7.16 7.34 -16.47
C ALA A 27 -8.59 7.25 -17.04
N ALA A 28 -8.77 6.67 -18.23
CA ALA A 28 -10.09 6.39 -18.81
C ALA A 28 -10.87 5.29 -18.06
N HIS A 29 -10.20 4.51 -17.19
CA HIS A 29 -10.78 3.44 -16.39
C HIS A 29 -10.55 3.71 -14.89
N PRO A 30 -11.12 4.79 -14.33
CA PRO A 30 -10.86 5.21 -12.95
C PRO A 30 -11.23 4.15 -11.90
N THR A 31 -12.18 3.29 -12.25
CA THR A 31 -12.65 2.17 -11.43
C THR A 31 -12.94 0.96 -12.29
N LEU A 32 -12.46 -0.19 -11.82
CA LEU A 32 -12.79 -1.50 -12.35
C LEU A 32 -13.75 -2.16 -11.35
N ASP A 33 -15.01 -2.27 -11.75
CA ASP A 33 -16.09 -2.84 -10.94
C ASP A 33 -16.38 -4.30 -11.31
N ASN A 34 -15.76 -4.82 -12.38
CA ASN A 34 -15.92 -6.19 -12.83
C ASN A 34 -14.69 -6.71 -13.62
N VAL A 35 -14.65 -8.04 -13.80
CA VAL A 35 -13.56 -8.75 -14.52
C VAL A 35 -13.51 -8.38 -16.00
N GLY A 36 -14.65 -8.06 -16.62
CA GLY A 36 -14.71 -7.61 -18.01
C GLY A 36 -14.03 -6.26 -18.20
N ALA A 37 -14.30 -5.29 -17.32
CA ALA A 37 -13.63 -3.99 -17.33
C ALA A 37 -12.10 -4.12 -17.14
N LEU A 38 -11.65 -5.06 -16.29
CA LEU A 38 -10.23 -5.36 -16.16
C LEU A 38 -9.66 -5.98 -17.46
N ALA A 39 -10.36 -6.93 -18.08
CA ALA A 39 -9.93 -7.53 -19.34
C ALA A 39 -9.84 -6.49 -20.47
N ASP A 40 -10.81 -5.57 -20.54
CA ASP A 40 -10.83 -4.47 -21.51
C ASP A 40 -9.67 -3.51 -21.30
N LEU A 41 -9.32 -3.18 -20.04
CA LEU A 41 -8.15 -2.37 -19.73
C LEU A 41 -6.86 -3.10 -20.11
N LEU A 42 -6.71 -4.37 -19.73
CA LEU A 42 -5.51 -5.16 -20.04
C LEU A 42 -5.30 -5.35 -21.54
N ALA A 43 -6.38 -5.45 -22.32
CA ALA A 43 -6.31 -5.52 -23.78
C ALA A 43 -5.78 -4.23 -24.44
N GLN A 44 -5.87 -3.10 -23.74
CA GLN A 44 -5.37 -1.80 -24.20
C GLN A 44 -3.94 -1.50 -23.73
N LEU A 45 -3.39 -2.32 -22.83
CA LEU A 45 -2.04 -2.18 -22.30
C LEU A 45 -1.06 -3.15 -23.00
N PRO A 46 0.25 -2.87 -22.95
CA PRO A 46 1.26 -3.78 -23.50
C PRO A 46 1.16 -5.16 -22.83
N PRO A 47 1.15 -6.27 -23.59
CA PRO A 47 0.94 -7.61 -23.03
C PRO A 47 2.08 -8.09 -22.12
N GLN A 48 3.25 -7.43 -22.15
CA GLN A 48 4.37 -7.70 -21.25
C GLN A 48 4.39 -6.77 -20.01
N MET A 49 3.44 -5.85 -19.89
CA MET A 49 3.37 -4.97 -18.72
C MET A 49 3.12 -5.79 -17.45
N SER A 50 3.97 -5.62 -16.46
CA SER A 50 3.85 -6.33 -15.19
C SER A 50 2.59 -5.87 -14.45
N LEU A 51 1.83 -6.83 -13.93
CA LEU A 51 0.67 -6.57 -13.07
C LEU A 51 1.10 -6.64 -11.61
N TRP A 52 0.93 -5.54 -10.89
CA TRP A 52 1.12 -5.44 -9.46
C TRP A 52 -0.24 -5.32 -8.78
N LEU A 53 -0.39 -5.98 -7.64
CA LEU A 53 -1.54 -5.77 -6.79
C LEU A 53 -1.08 -4.86 -5.66
N ASP A 54 -1.77 -3.73 -5.47
CA ASP A 54 -1.58 -2.95 -4.23
C ASP A 54 -2.16 -3.81 -3.12
N GLU A 55 -1.30 -4.45 -2.34
CA GLU A 55 -1.72 -5.23 -1.15
C GLU A 55 -2.32 -4.33 -0.07
N HIS A 56 -2.18 -3.00 -0.22
CA HIS A 56 -2.65 -2.01 0.71
C HIS A 56 -4.06 -1.56 0.36
N HIS A 57 -5.06 -2.28 0.89
CA HIS A 57 -6.45 -1.83 0.85
C HIS A 57 -6.56 -0.40 1.38
N ARG A 58 -7.27 0.48 0.68
CA ARG A 58 -7.44 1.88 1.09
C ARG A 58 -8.82 2.11 1.66
N GLU A 59 -8.88 2.85 2.75
CA GLU A 59 -10.13 3.14 3.45
C GLU A 59 -10.20 4.60 3.88
N ASP A 60 -11.40 5.17 3.82
CA ASP A 60 -11.68 6.44 4.51
C ASP A 60 -11.97 6.16 5.99
N ARG A 61 -11.13 6.71 6.89
CA ARG A 61 -11.28 6.48 8.33
C ARG A 61 -12.60 7.00 8.90
N GLU A 62 -13.15 8.07 8.34
CA GLU A 62 -14.39 8.67 8.84
C GLU A 62 -15.59 7.73 8.63
N HIS A 63 -15.49 6.84 7.64
CA HIS A 63 -16.61 5.99 7.20
C HIS A 63 -16.34 4.48 7.34
N ARG A 64 -15.28 4.08 8.06
CA ARG A 64 -14.82 2.69 8.17
C ARG A 64 -15.92 1.67 8.47
N LEU A 65 -16.82 1.98 9.41
CA LEU A 65 -17.87 1.06 9.86
C LEU A 65 -18.99 0.85 8.84
N GLN A 66 -19.03 1.65 7.77
CA GLN A 66 -20.08 1.62 6.75
C GLN A 66 -19.54 1.14 5.39
N GLN A 67 -18.31 0.65 5.33
CA GLN A 67 -17.66 0.35 4.05
C GLN A 67 -17.88 -1.08 3.55
N GLN A 68 -17.88 -1.23 2.23
CA GLN A 68 -17.76 -2.50 1.52
C GLN A 68 -16.53 -2.44 0.61
N VAL A 69 -15.93 -3.60 0.31
CA VAL A 69 -14.92 -3.73 -0.75
C VAL A 69 -15.65 -3.56 -2.07
N LEU A 70 -15.36 -2.49 -2.81
CA LEU A 70 -16.23 -2.12 -3.93
C LEU A 70 -15.54 -1.69 -5.21
N ALA A 71 -14.28 -1.25 -5.16
CA ALA A 71 -13.59 -0.78 -6.36
C ALA A 71 -12.14 -1.22 -6.41
N VAL A 72 -11.73 -1.69 -7.58
CA VAL A 72 -10.32 -1.82 -7.95
C VAL A 72 -9.92 -0.60 -8.78
N THR A 73 -8.82 0.04 -8.41
CA THR A 73 -8.35 1.29 -9.00
C THR A 73 -7.02 1.04 -9.68
N PRO A 74 -6.97 1.11 -11.02
CA PRO A 74 -5.74 0.90 -11.75
C PRO A 74 -4.86 2.16 -11.70
N ARG A 75 -3.55 1.99 -11.56
CA ARG A 75 -2.56 3.08 -11.69
C ARG A 75 -1.27 2.58 -12.35
N ILE A 76 -0.57 3.47 -13.06
CA ILE A 76 0.77 3.18 -13.56
C ILE A 76 1.78 3.52 -12.46
N ILE A 77 2.67 2.58 -12.16
CA ILE A 77 3.81 2.75 -11.25
C ILE A 77 5.12 2.40 -11.94
N GLY A 78 6.23 2.91 -11.40
CA GLY A 78 7.57 2.44 -11.75
C GLY A 78 8.03 1.38 -10.76
N VAL A 79 8.51 0.25 -11.26
CA VAL A 79 9.00 -0.88 -10.47
C VAL A 79 10.47 -1.05 -10.76
N HIS A 80 11.27 -1.13 -9.70
CA HIS A 80 12.69 -1.44 -9.84
C HIS A 80 12.87 -2.94 -10.07
N SER A 81 13.24 -3.31 -11.30
CA SER A 81 13.64 -4.68 -11.61
C SER A 81 15.13 -4.85 -11.28
N SER A 82 15.43 -5.77 -10.37
CA SER A 82 16.81 -6.16 -10.02
C SER A 82 17.30 -7.37 -10.81
N GLU A 83 16.45 -7.96 -11.65
CA GLU A 83 16.76 -9.16 -12.41
C GLU A 83 17.31 -8.79 -13.80
N GLY A 84 18.64 -8.63 -13.89
CA GLY A 84 19.31 -8.51 -15.17
C GLY A 84 20.81 -8.22 -15.04
N PRO A 85 21.65 -8.65 -16.00
CA PRO A 85 23.09 -8.33 -16.02
C PRO A 85 23.36 -6.83 -16.28
N ALA A 86 22.33 -6.03 -16.56
CA ALA A 86 22.41 -4.62 -16.93
C ALA A 86 22.25 -3.63 -15.76
N GLY A 87 22.09 -4.10 -14.52
CA GLY A 87 21.85 -3.25 -13.35
C GLY A 87 20.37 -2.91 -13.14
N PRO A 88 20.03 -2.12 -12.10
CA PRO A 88 18.65 -1.81 -11.77
C PRO A 88 18.00 -0.97 -12.88
N THR A 89 16.96 -1.53 -13.51
CA THR A 89 16.12 -0.83 -14.50
C THR A 89 14.77 -0.52 -13.87
N MET A 90 14.21 0.66 -14.17
CA MET A 90 12.91 1.09 -13.67
C MET A 90 11.87 0.84 -14.77
N GLU A 91 10.97 -0.11 -14.55
CA GLU A 91 9.98 -0.57 -15.53
C GLU A 91 8.57 -0.07 -15.16
N ALA A 92 7.76 0.28 -16.16
CA ALA A 92 6.37 0.64 -15.93
C ALA A 92 5.53 -0.62 -15.65
N ALA A 93 4.71 -0.57 -14.60
CA ALA A 93 3.79 -1.63 -14.24
C ALA A 93 2.38 -1.07 -14.00
N LEU A 94 1.37 -1.91 -14.22
CA LEU A 94 0.00 -1.63 -13.83
C LEU A 94 -0.21 -2.14 -12.41
N GLU A 95 -0.52 -1.24 -11.50
CA GLU A 95 -0.92 -1.61 -10.15
C GLU A 95 -2.44 -1.52 -9.98
N LEU A 96 -3.04 -2.55 -9.38
CA LEU A 96 -4.46 -2.61 -9.07
C LEU A 96 -4.66 -2.47 -7.56
N GLY A 97 -5.24 -1.34 -7.13
CA GLY A 97 -5.50 -1.09 -5.71
C GLY A 97 -6.95 -1.25 -5.29
N MET A 98 -7.17 -1.90 -4.15
CA MET A 98 -8.49 -2.11 -3.58
C MET A 98 -8.92 -0.91 -2.73
N VAL A 99 -10.09 -0.35 -2.99
CA VAL A 99 -10.67 0.76 -2.24
C VAL A 99 -12.00 0.35 -1.58
N HIS A 100 -12.10 0.65 -0.29
CA HIS A 100 -13.29 0.48 0.52
C HIS A 100 -14.19 1.71 0.41
N ILE A 101 -15.43 1.50 -0.03
CA ILE A 101 -16.38 2.58 -0.30
C ILE A 101 -17.61 2.41 0.59
N PRO A 102 -18.18 3.50 1.17
CA PRO A 102 -19.37 3.40 2.00
C PRO A 102 -20.54 2.78 1.25
N CYS A 103 -21.27 1.89 1.91
CA CYS A 103 -22.38 1.11 1.35
C CYS A 103 -23.55 1.97 0.84
N ASN A 104 -23.70 3.18 1.38
CA ASN A 104 -24.79 4.10 1.05
C ASN A 104 -24.39 5.16 0.01
N SER A 105 -23.23 5.02 -0.64
CA SER A 105 -22.73 6.00 -1.60
C SER A 105 -23.43 5.87 -2.96
N SER A 106 -23.78 7.01 -3.55
CA SER A 106 -24.26 7.10 -4.94
C SER A 106 -23.18 6.68 -5.95
N PRO A 107 -23.52 6.25 -7.19
CA PRO A 107 -22.54 5.88 -8.20
C PRO A 107 -21.43 6.91 -8.43
N ASP A 108 -21.77 8.20 -8.46
CA ASP A 108 -20.79 9.28 -8.67
C ASP A 108 -19.87 9.45 -7.47
N GLU A 109 -20.40 9.36 -6.24
CA GLU A 109 -19.59 9.38 -5.02
C GLU A 109 -18.65 8.18 -4.95
N ARG A 110 -19.11 6.99 -5.39
CA ARG A 110 -18.26 5.79 -5.45
C ARG A 110 -17.10 5.99 -6.42
N ALA A 111 -17.37 6.52 -7.62
CA ALA A 111 -16.34 6.82 -8.60
C ALA A 111 -15.35 7.86 -8.06
N ALA A 112 -15.85 8.93 -7.43
CA ALA A 112 -15.02 9.97 -6.83
C ALA A 112 -14.14 9.42 -5.70
N LEU A 113 -14.69 8.62 -4.80
CA LEU A 113 -13.95 8.01 -3.68
C LEU A 113 -12.90 7.03 -4.16
N ALA A 114 -13.16 6.28 -5.22
CA ALA A 114 -12.19 5.34 -5.76
C ALA A 114 -10.97 6.04 -6.37
N VAL A 115 -11.13 7.20 -7.00
CA VAL A 115 -9.99 7.94 -7.57
C VAL A 115 -9.24 8.81 -6.55
N ARG A 116 -9.68 8.84 -5.29
CA ARG A 116 -9.05 9.67 -4.25
C ARG A 116 -7.64 9.18 -3.93
N ARG A 117 -6.68 10.04 -4.24
CA ARG A 117 -5.25 9.82 -3.97
C ARG A 117 -4.86 10.06 -2.51
N ASP A 118 -5.71 10.73 -1.75
CA ASP A 118 -5.48 11.06 -0.34
C ASP A 118 -5.92 9.95 0.63
N LEU A 119 -6.54 8.87 0.13
CA LEU A 119 -6.88 7.72 0.96
C LEU A 119 -5.61 6.99 1.39
N LEU A 120 -5.57 6.65 2.67
CA LEU A 120 -4.48 5.93 3.29
C LEU A 120 -4.76 4.43 3.30
N PRO A 121 -3.71 3.60 3.34
CA PRO A 121 -3.82 2.18 3.62
C PRO A 121 -4.59 1.95 4.92
N SER A 122 -5.46 0.94 4.91
CA SER A 122 -6.19 0.47 6.09
C SER A 122 -5.22 -0.15 7.09
N ASP A 123 -4.29 -0.96 6.59
CA ASP A 123 -3.22 -1.57 7.35
C ASP A 123 -2.26 -0.52 7.92
N ILE A 124 -1.83 -0.72 9.16
CA ILE A 124 -1.02 0.26 9.89
C ILE A 124 0.44 0.24 9.45
N TYR A 125 0.96 -0.90 9.00
CA TYR A 125 2.33 -1.07 8.50
C TYR A 125 2.46 -0.36 7.15
N ALA A 126 1.58 -0.71 6.22
CA ALA A 126 1.46 -0.10 4.89
C ALA A 126 1.33 1.43 4.96
N ARG A 127 0.52 1.91 5.91
CA ARG A 127 0.31 3.34 6.14
C ARG A 127 1.56 4.03 6.66
N ALA A 128 2.36 3.36 7.50
CA ALA A 128 3.61 3.92 7.99
C ALA A 128 4.62 4.04 6.84
N GLU A 129 4.76 2.98 6.05
CA GLU A 129 5.63 2.91 4.88
C GLU A 129 5.30 4.01 3.86
N GLN A 130 4.05 4.08 3.38
CA GLN A 130 3.63 5.09 2.41
C GLN A 130 3.87 6.53 2.91
N ARG A 131 3.71 6.79 4.20
CA ARG A 131 3.97 8.12 4.77
C ARG A 131 5.45 8.46 4.84
N ILE A 132 6.30 7.48 5.09
CA ILE A 132 7.75 7.68 5.08
C ILE A 132 8.23 7.92 3.64
N GLU A 133 7.76 7.12 2.68
CA GLU A 133 8.11 7.27 1.25
C GLU A 133 7.65 8.60 0.67
N SER A 134 6.45 9.07 1.05
CA SER A 134 5.91 10.37 0.63
C SER A 134 6.53 11.57 1.36
N GLY A 135 7.55 11.36 2.19
CA GLY A 135 8.24 12.42 2.93
C GLY A 135 7.46 12.96 4.13
N GLN A 136 6.31 12.38 4.50
CA GLN A 136 5.54 12.72 5.69
C GLN A 136 6.10 12.06 6.96
N PHE A 137 7.39 12.24 7.21
CA PHE A 137 8.14 11.58 8.29
C PHE A 137 7.47 11.67 9.67
N PRO A 138 6.99 12.84 10.16
CA PRO A 138 6.33 12.91 11.46
C PRO A 138 5.07 12.05 11.55
N ALA A 139 4.28 12.00 10.47
CA ALA A 139 3.08 11.18 10.41
C ALA A 139 3.41 9.69 10.27
N GLY A 140 4.48 9.33 9.56
CA GLY A 140 5.01 7.98 9.46
C GLY A 140 5.51 7.45 10.80
N LEU A 141 6.31 8.23 11.52
CA LEU A 141 6.75 7.92 12.89
C LEU A 141 5.56 7.77 13.86
N GLY A 142 4.53 8.60 13.72
CA GLY A 142 3.29 8.45 14.50
C GLY A 142 2.53 7.14 14.20
N SER A 143 2.51 6.70 12.95
CA SER A 143 1.95 5.39 12.58
C SER A 143 2.77 4.24 13.19
N LEU A 144 4.10 4.28 13.07
CA LEU A 144 5.01 3.28 13.64
C LEU A 144 4.90 3.20 15.18
N ALA A 145 4.80 4.35 15.85
CA ALA A 145 4.58 4.44 17.28
C ALA A 145 3.29 3.73 17.71
N SER A 146 2.21 3.89 16.93
CA SER A 146 0.93 3.23 17.20
C SER A 146 1.04 1.72 16.98
N LEU A 147 1.74 1.30 15.94
CA LEU A 147 1.98 -0.10 15.63
C LEU A 147 2.75 -0.83 16.76
N LEU A 148 3.84 -0.25 17.27
CA LEU A 148 4.60 -0.86 18.36
C LEU A 148 3.72 -1.09 19.60
N ARG A 149 2.83 -0.15 19.89
CA ARG A 149 1.91 -0.26 21.03
C ARG A 149 0.85 -1.34 20.83
N GLU A 150 0.39 -1.54 19.59
CA GLU A 150 -0.52 -2.64 19.23
C GLU A 150 0.18 -4.00 19.37
N ILE A 151 1.41 -4.12 18.86
CA ILE A 151 2.24 -5.32 19.04
C ILE A 151 2.43 -5.63 20.53
N ALA A 152 2.81 -4.63 21.34
CA ALA A 152 2.95 -4.81 22.78
C ALA A 152 1.64 -5.32 23.42
N GLY A 153 0.49 -4.77 23.03
CA GLY A 153 -0.82 -5.24 23.48
C GLY A 153 -1.09 -6.70 23.12
N HIS A 154 -0.75 -7.12 21.89
CA HIS A 154 -0.88 -8.52 21.48
C HIS A 154 0.06 -9.46 22.24
N VAL A 155 1.29 -9.04 22.51
CA VAL A 155 2.25 -9.82 23.31
C VAL A 155 1.73 -10.00 24.74
N VAL A 156 1.21 -8.94 25.37
CA VAL A 156 0.57 -9.05 26.70
C VAL A 156 -0.65 -9.98 26.65
N ALA A 157 -1.54 -9.81 25.67
CA ALA A 157 -2.72 -10.67 25.55
C ALA A 157 -2.35 -12.16 25.34
N ALA A 158 -1.24 -12.45 24.65
CA ALA A 158 -0.73 -13.81 24.49
C ALA A 158 -0.29 -14.41 25.84
N THR A 159 0.25 -13.61 26.76
CA THR A 159 0.63 -14.08 28.12
C THR A 159 -0.58 -14.50 28.97
N GLU A 160 -1.78 -13.98 28.68
CA GLU A 160 -3.00 -14.36 29.41
C GLU A 160 -3.41 -15.83 29.16
N TRP A 161 -2.91 -16.44 28.08
CA TRP A 161 -3.13 -17.84 27.74
C TRP A 161 -2.03 -18.77 28.30
N MET A 162 -1.03 -18.22 28.99
CA MET A 162 0.07 -18.95 29.60
C MET A 162 -0.19 -19.17 31.10
N ASP A 163 0.39 -20.23 31.66
CA ASP A 163 0.36 -20.41 33.11
C ASP A 163 1.04 -19.22 33.81
N ARG A 164 0.39 -18.74 34.86
CA ARG A 164 0.75 -17.48 35.53
C ARG A 164 2.14 -17.51 36.19
N ASP A 165 2.65 -18.71 36.48
CA ASP A 165 3.97 -18.96 37.06
C ASP A 165 5.01 -19.39 36.00
N HIS A 166 4.67 -19.32 34.70
CA HIS A 166 5.57 -19.70 33.63
C HIS A 166 6.63 -18.60 33.44
N PRO A 167 7.95 -18.91 33.53
CA PRO A 167 9.00 -17.90 33.43
C PRO A 167 8.99 -17.14 32.09
N ASP A 168 8.56 -17.82 31.01
CA ASP A 168 8.43 -17.17 29.70
C ASP A 168 7.31 -16.12 29.67
N ALA A 169 6.28 -16.23 30.53
CA ALA A 169 5.21 -15.24 30.61
C ALA A 169 5.73 -13.91 31.20
N GLU A 170 6.57 -13.96 32.24
CA GLU A 170 7.23 -12.76 32.79
C GLU A 170 8.19 -12.12 31.77
N ALA A 171 8.96 -12.94 31.05
CA ALA A 171 9.87 -12.45 30.02
C ALA A 171 9.12 -11.76 28.86
N LEU A 172 8.02 -12.36 28.38
CA LEU A 172 7.15 -11.78 27.35
C LEU A 172 6.49 -10.47 27.82
N HIS A 173 6.08 -10.39 29.09
CA HIS A 173 5.50 -9.17 29.64
C HIS A 173 6.53 -8.04 29.69
N ALA A 174 7.75 -8.34 30.14
CA ALA A 174 8.84 -7.36 30.17
C ALA A 174 9.24 -6.89 28.75
N GLU A 175 9.23 -7.78 27.76
CA GLU A 175 9.46 -7.44 26.36
C GLU A 175 8.34 -6.54 25.80
N ALA A 176 7.08 -6.87 26.09
CA ALA A 176 5.94 -6.05 25.70
C ALA A 176 6.00 -4.63 26.28
N ASP A 177 6.41 -4.50 27.54
CA ASP A 177 6.64 -3.20 28.17
C ASP A 177 7.74 -2.41 27.44
N GLN A 178 8.85 -3.04 27.08
CA GLN A 178 9.92 -2.39 26.32
C GLN A 178 9.45 -1.92 24.94
N ILE A 179 8.69 -2.76 24.22
CA ILE A 179 8.10 -2.42 22.92
C ILE A 179 7.14 -1.23 23.07
N ASN A 180 6.28 -1.24 24.09
CA ASN A 180 5.35 -0.14 24.36
C ASN A 180 6.11 1.18 24.67
N GLN A 181 7.18 1.13 25.46
CA GLN A 181 8.03 2.28 25.76
C GLN A 181 8.77 2.80 24.52
N ALA A 182 9.20 1.92 23.62
CA ALA A 182 9.74 2.33 22.33
C ALA A 182 8.68 3.08 21.49
N GLY A 183 7.45 2.55 21.46
CA GLY A 183 6.31 3.20 20.81
C GLY A 183 6.02 4.61 21.36
N ILE A 184 6.03 4.78 22.70
CA ILE A 184 5.84 6.10 23.33
C ILE A 184 6.92 7.08 22.89
N ARG A 185 8.20 6.69 22.97
CA ARG A 185 9.34 7.55 22.59
C ARG A 185 9.28 7.98 21.13
N LEU A 186 8.94 7.06 20.22
CA LEU A 186 8.77 7.38 18.79
C LEU A 186 7.59 8.34 18.57
N GLY A 187 6.49 8.16 19.30
CA GLY A 187 5.34 9.05 19.25
C GLY A 187 5.64 10.46 19.77
N GLU A 188 6.51 10.58 20.78
CA GLU A 188 7.00 11.87 21.27
C GLU A 188 7.93 12.55 20.25
N LEU A 189 8.89 11.81 19.69
CA LEU A 189 9.78 12.31 18.64
C LEU A 189 8.99 12.86 17.44
N ALA A 190 7.96 12.14 17.00
CA ALA A 190 7.07 12.57 15.93
C ALA A 190 6.39 13.93 16.24
N LYS A 191 6.02 14.17 17.50
CA LYS A 191 5.41 15.44 17.92
C LYS A 191 6.43 16.58 17.92
N THR A 192 7.65 16.32 18.41
CA THR A 192 8.73 17.32 18.46
C THR A 192 9.11 17.80 17.06
N ILE A 193 9.34 16.89 16.12
CA ILE A 193 9.71 17.24 14.73
C ILE A 193 8.62 18.10 14.08
N LYS A 194 7.34 17.73 14.26
CA LYS A 194 6.22 18.51 13.72
C LYS A 194 6.17 19.95 14.28
N GLN A 195 6.59 20.15 15.53
CA GLN A 195 6.62 21.48 16.15
C GLN A 195 7.77 22.34 15.60
N GLU A 196 8.91 21.74 15.31
CA GLU A 196 10.08 22.41 14.73
C GLU A 196 9.86 22.83 13.27
N ASP A 197 9.15 22.02 12.48
CA ASP A 197 8.84 22.32 11.07
C ASP A 197 7.78 23.43 10.87
N CYS A 198 7.05 23.80 11.93
CA CYS A 198 5.97 24.81 11.89
C CYS A 198 6.33 26.14 12.59
N GLY A 199 7.58 26.28 13.07
CA GLY A 199 8.11 27.50 13.70
C GLY A 199 8.95 28.32 12.74
#